data_AF-A0A8J6NTJ9-F1
#
_entry.id   AF-A0A8J6NTJ9-F1
#
_cell.length_a   1.000
_cell.length_b   1.000
_cell.length_c   1.000
_cell.angle_alpha   90.00
_cell.angle_beta   90.00
_cell.angle_gamma   90.00
#
_symmetry.space_group_name_H-M   'P 1'
#
loop_
_entity.id
_entity.type
_entity.pdbx_description
1 polymer ?
#
loop_
_entity_poly.entity_id
_entity_poly.type
_entity_poly.pdbx_seq_one_letter_code
_entity_poly.pdbx_strand_id
1 'polypeptide(L)'
;MAKVYTGKVAIPGDKIEEYFKLVEEAEKKREPFRRQLVQLNEEFYEYLLEKYTERTARNHSGITDLFIEFICRQTDVESIEEITRGMVNTHFKKWWKRKVWDSTTPDQLRVALKKFFAFLATQKGIVNDKAMKGLQ
;
A
#
# COMPACT_ATOMS: atom_id res chain seq x y z
N MET A 1 -10.45 -14.29 1.60
CA MET A 1 -9.05 -13.79 1.62
C MET A 1 -8.97 -12.68 0.61
N ALA A 2 -8.42 -11.52 0.99
CA ALA A 2 -8.25 -10.39 0.09
C ALA A 2 -7.46 -10.80 -1.16
N LYS A 3 -7.94 -10.39 -2.33
CA LYS A 3 -7.41 -10.74 -3.65
C LYS A 3 -6.52 -9.64 -4.18
N VAL A 4 -5.48 -10.04 -4.92
CA VAL A 4 -4.64 -9.12 -5.70
C VAL A 4 -5.05 -9.26 -7.16
N TYR A 5 -5.49 -8.17 -7.76
CA TYR A 5 -5.90 -8.12 -9.15
C TYR A 5 -4.66 -7.96 -10.05
N THR A 6 -4.49 -8.87 -11.00
CA THR A 6 -3.44 -8.79 -12.02
C THR A 6 -3.98 -9.22 -13.37
N GLY A 7 -3.65 -8.50 -14.44
CA GLY A 7 -3.99 -8.88 -15.81
C GLY A 7 -4.67 -7.76 -16.60
N LYS A 8 -5.13 -8.10 -17.80
CA LYS A 8 -5.96 -7.23 -18.64
C LYS A 8 -7.39 -7.77 -18.65
N VAL A 9 -8.37 -6.88 -18.58
CA VAL A 9 -9.79 -7.22 -18.74
C VAL A 9 -10.23 -6.72 -20.11
N ALA A 10 -10.86 -7.59 -20.89
CA ALA A 10 -11.49 -7.20 -22.15
C ALA A 10 -12.90 -6.67 -21.85
N ILE A 11 -13.15 -5.41 -22.15
CA ILE A 11 -14.44 -4.76 -21.94
C ILE A 11 -15.10 -4.57 -23.31
N PRO A 12 -16.29 -5.15 -23.54
CA PRO A 12 -17.06 -4.89 -24.75
C PRO A 12 -17.33 -3.39 -24.93
N GLY A 13 -17.22 -2.88 -26.15
CA GLY A 13 -17.34 -1.45 -26.43
C GLY A 13 -18.69 -0.84 -26.01
N ASP A 14 -19.75 -1.63 -26.10
CA ASP A 14 -21.11 -1.32 -25.66
C ASP A 14 -21.26 -1.18 -24.13
N LYS A 15 -20.30 -1.69 -23.35
CA LYS A 15 -20.33 -1.67 -21.88
C LYS A 15 -19.32 -0.70 -21.25
N ILE A 16 -18.69 0.14 -22.07
CA ILE A 16 -17.66 1.09 -21.59
C ILE A 16 -18.24 2.07 -20.57
N GLU A 17 -19.44 2.60 -20.80
CA GLU A 17 -20.07 3.56 -19.89
C GLU A 17 -20.45 2.91 -18.55
N GLU A 18 -20.99 1.70 -18.57
CA GLU A 18 -21.30 0.92 -17.37
C GLU A 18 -20.01 0.63 -16.58
N TYR A 19 -18.95 0.25 -17.27
CA TYR A 19 -17.65 0.04 -16.66
C TYR A 19 -17.13 1.30 -15.97
N PHE A 20 -17.20 2.47 -16.60
CA PHE A 20 -16.74 3.71 -15.97
C PHE A 20 -17.55 4.07 -14.72
N LYS A 21 -18.87 3.87 -14.73
CA LYS A 21 -19.71 4.06 -13.54
C LYS A 21 -19.29 3.13 -12.40
N LEU A 22 -19.09 1.84 -12.69
CA LEU A 22 -18.65 0.86 -11.69
C LEU A 22 -17.27 1.20 -11.11
N VAL A 23 -16.35 1.69 -11.95
CA VAL A 23 -15.02 2.15 -11.50
C VAL A 23 -15.16 3.35 -10.58
N GLU A 24 -15.96 4.35 -10.95
CA GLU A 24 -16.16 5.56 -10.15
C GLU A 24 -16.80 5.25 -8.79
N GLU A 25 -17.82 4.38 -8.75
CA GLU A 25 -18.45 3.93 -7.52
C GLU A 25 -17.46 3.17 -6.61
N ALA A 26 -16.65 2.29 -7.19
CA ALA A 26 -15.62 1.56 -6.46
C ALA A 26 -14.52 2.49 -5.92
N GLU A 27 -14.14 3.52 -6.67
CA GLU A 27 -13.20 4.55 -6.21
C GLU A 27 -13.79 5.35 -5.04
N LYS A 28 -15.04 5.80 -5.14
CA LYS A 28 -15.73 6.51 -4.04
C LYS A 28 -15.83 5.66 -2.78
N LYS A 29 -16.09 4.36 -2.91
CA LYS A 29 -16.14 3.44 -1.76
C LYS A 29 -14.78 3.26 -1.08
N ARG A 30 -13.68 3.27 -1.86
CA ARG A 30 -12.30 3.09 -1.35
C ARG A 30 -11.68 4.37 -0.82
N GLU A 31 -12.16 5.53 -1.25
CA GLU A 31 -11.61 6.83 -0.89
C GLU A 31 -11.45 7.06 0.62
N PRO A 32 -12.40 6.68 1.50
CA PRO A 32 -12.22 6.82 2.95
C PRO A 32 -11.02 6.04 3.49
N PHE A 33 -10.86 4.78 3.05
CA PHE A 33 -9.73 3.95 3.46
C PHE A 33 -8.40 4.50 2.92
N ARG A 34 -8.40 4.96 1.67
CA ARG A 34 -7.22 5.62 1.07
C ARG A 34 -6.81 6.86 1.86
N ARG A 35 -7.76 7.74 2.20
CA ARG A 35 -7.48 8.94 3.02
C ARG A 35 -6.91 8.59 4.37
N GLN A 36 -7.47 7.59 5.03
CA GLN A 36 -6.94 7.11 6.31
C GLN A 36 -5.48 6.65 6.18
N LEU A 37 -5.16 5.87 5.15
CA LEU A 37 -3.79 5.41 4.90
C LEU A 37 -2.82 6.55 4.58
N VAL A 38 -3.23 7.52 3.77
CA VAL A 38 -2.42 8.70 3.44
C VAL A 38 -2.11 9.52 4.69
N GLN A 39 -3.13 9.79 5.52
CA GLN A 39 -2.93 10.49 6.79
C GLN A 39 -1.98 9.73 7.71
N LEU A 40 -2.12 8.41 7.81
CA LEU A 40 -1.18 7.58 8.59
C LEU A 40 0.25 7.64 8.05
N ASN A 41 0.43 7.80 6.73
CA ASN A 41 1.75 7.95 6.13
C ASN A 41 2.37 9.34 6.38
N GLU A 42 1.55 10.39 6.41
CA GLU A 42 1.99 11.74 6.81
C GLU A 42 2.47 11.74 8.28
N GLU A 43 1.68 11.16 9.17
CA GLU A 43 2.06 11.02 10.58
C GLU A 43 3.28 10.10 10.77
N PHE A 44 3.41 9.06 9.93
CA PHE A 44 4.61 8.23 9.90
C PHE A 44 5.85 9.01 9.43
N TYR A 45 5.71 9.90 8.46
CA TYR A 45 6.80 10.75 7.99
C TYR A 45 7.30 11.67 9.11
N GLU A 46 6.40 12.35 9.82
CA GLU A 46 6.75 13.18 10.98
C GLU A 46 7.45 12.37 12.07
N TYR A 47 6.93 11.18 12.39
CA TYR A 47 7.56 10.25 13.32
C TYR A 47 8.98 9.82 12.89
N LEU A 48 9.24 9.70 11.57
CA LEU A 48 10.56 9.38 11.06
C LEU A 48 11.53 10.57 11.15
N LEU A 49 11.05 11.80 10.99
CA LEU A 49 11.87 13.01 11.09
C LEU A 49 12.45 13.20 12.49
N GLU A 50 11.75 12.75 13.53
CA GLU A 50 12.27 12.76 14.91
C GLU A 50 13.48 11.83 15.11
N LYS A 51 13.65 10.82 14.25
CA LYS A 51 14.58 9.69 14.47
C LYS A 51 15.65 9.55 13.40
N TYR A 52 15.42 10.09 12.21
CA TYR A 52 16.24 9.89 11.04
C TYR A 52 16.44 11.19 10.27
N THR A 53 17.41 11.20 9.37
CA THR A 53 17.56 12.32 8.43
C THR A 53 16.33 12.45 7.54
N GLU A 54 16.04 13.68 7.11
CA GLU A 54 14.95 13.98 6.19
C GLU A 54 14.99 13.10 4.93
N ARG A 55 16.18 12.88 4.37
CA ARG A 55 16.36 11.99 3.21
C ARG A 55 15.86 10.58 3.48
N THR A 56 16.16 10.02 4.64
CA THR A 56 15.70 8.69 5.05
C THR A 56 14.20 8.68 5.29
N ALA A 57 13.66 9.71 5.95
CA ALA A 57 12.24 9.84 6.21
C ALA A 57 11.44 9.89 4.90
N ARG A 58 11.87 10.74 3.96
CA ARG A 58 11.27 10.87 2.62
C ARG A 58 11.31 9.55 1.85
N ASN A 59 12.43 8.83 1.88
CA ASN A 59 12.53 7.53 1.21
C ASN A 59 11.55 6.50 1.78
N HIS A 60 11.45 6.37 3.10
CA HIS A 60 10.55 5.40 3.72
C HIS A 60 9.07 5.76 3.55
N SER A 61 8.72 7.05 3.71
CA SER A 61 7.36 7.53 3.47
C SER A 61 6.97 7.40 1.99
N GLY A 62 7.88 7.70 1.05
CA GLY A 62 7.63 7.54 -0.38
C GLY A 62 7.42 6.08 -0.81
N ILE A 63 8.18 5.14 -0.25
CA ILE A 63 7.92 3.70 -0.47
C ILE A 63 6.54 3.31 0.08
N THR A 64 6.18 3.84 1.24
CA THR A 64 4.90 3.55 1.90
C THR A 64 3.73 4.14 1.11
N ASP A 65 3.88 5.33 0.54
CA ASP A 65 2.90 5.96 -0.34
C ASP A 65 2.59 5.10 -1.57
N LEU A 66 3.63 4.60 -2.24
CA LEU A 66 3.47 3.68 -3.36
C LEU A 66 2.90 2.31 -2.94
N PHE A 67 3.12 1.89 -1.70
CA PHE A 67 2.46 0.72 -1.15
C PHE A 67 0.95 0.95 -0.91
N ILE A 68 0.56 2.11 -0.39
CA ILE A 68 -0.84 2.51 -0.24
C ILE A 68 -1.53 2.50 -1.59
N GLU A 69 -0.88 3.08 -2.60
CA GLU A 69 -1.36 3.07 -3.98
C GLU A 69 -1.54 1.65 -4.52
N PHE A 70 -0.57 0.76 -4.28
CA PHE A 70 -0.69 -0.66 -4.62
C PHE A 70 -1.90 -1.32 -3.92
N ILE A 71 -2.08 -1.11 -2.62
CA ILE A 71 -3.19 -1.68 -1.87
C ILE A 71 -4.53 -1.17 -2.41
N CYS A 72 -4.70 0.14 -2.54
CA CYS A 72 -5.96 0.74 -2.95
C CYS A 72 -6.33 0.44 -4.42
N ARG A 73 -5.35 0.34 -5.32
CA ARG A 73 -5.61 0.14 -6.76
C ARG A 73 -5.53 -1.31 -7.23
N GLN A 74 -4.77 -2.17 -6.55
CA GLN A 74 -4.51 -3.54 -7.02
C GLN A 74 -5.11 -4.60 -6.12
N THR A 75 -5.82 -4.22 -5.06
CA THR A 75 -6.45 -5.17 -4.13
C THR A 75 -7.88 -4.78 -3.78
N ASP A 76 -8.61 -5.69 -3.14
CA ASP A 76 -9.94 -5.47 -2.56
C ASP A 76 -9.89 -5.22 -1.04
N VAL A 77 -8.72 -4.91 -0.50
CA VAL A 77 -8.54 -4.61 0.92
C VAL A 77 -9.27 -3.30 1.27
N GLU A 78 -10.12 -3.36 2.29
CA GLU A 78 -10.86 -2.20 2.81
C GLU A 78 -10.39 -1.78 4.22
N SER A 79 -9.51 -2.57 4.85
CA SER A 79 -8.97 -2.33 6.20
C SER A 79 -7.51 -2.78 6.34
N ILE A 80 -6.78 -2.23 7.32
CA ILE A 80 -5.35 -2.55 7.51
C ILE A 80 -5.17 -4.02 7.91
N GLU A 81 -6.11 -4.59 8.65
CA GLU A 81 -6.13 -5.94 9.20
C GLU A 81 -6.24 -7.03 8.12
N GLU A 82 -6.84 -6.67 6.98
CA GLU A 82 -7.00 -7.55 5.82
C GLU A 82 -5.70 -7.68 5.00
N ILE A 83 -4.74 -6.77 5.17
CA ILE A 83 -3.47 -6.82 4.47
C ILE A 83 -2.74 -8.12 4.84
N THR A 84 -2.44 -8.92 3.81
CA THR A 84 -1.84 -10.23 3.99
C THR A 84 -0.32 -10.20 3.86
N ARG A 85 0.34 -11.25 4.38
CA ARG A 85 1.77 -11.51 4.19
C ARG A 85 2.19 -11.46 2.71
N GLY A 86 1.36 -12.04 1.82
CA GLY A 86 1.64 -12.07 0.39
C GLY A 86 1.65 -10.67 -0.22
N MET A 87 0.75 -9.80 0.24
CA MET A 87 0.61 -8.43 -0.27
C MET A 87 1.84 -7.58 0.03
N VAL A 88 2.26 -7.53 1.30
CA VAL A 88 3.42 -6.72 1.75
C VAL A 88 4.76 -7.23 1.23
N ASN A 89 4.85 -8.50 0.84
CA ASN A 89 6.10 -9.11 0.42
C ASN A 89 6.07 -9.43 -1.09
N THR A 90 5.51 -10.57 -1.48
CA THR A 90 5.63 -11.09 -2.85
C THR A 90 4.94 -10.21 -3.89
N HIS A 91 3.70 -9.77 -3.63
CA HIS A 91 2.92 -9.02 -4.62
C HIS A 91 3.44 -7.60 -4.78
N PHE A 92 3.68 -6.89 -3.68
CA PHE A 92 4.21 -5.53 -3.76
C PHE A 92 5.59 -5.47 -4.41
N LYS A 93 6.53 -6.38 -4.07
CA LYS A 93 7.85 -6.43 -4.73
C LYS A 93 7.74 -6.68 -6.24
N LYS A 94 6.86 -7.59 -6.65
CA LYS A 94 6.60 -7.86 -8.08
C LYS A 94 5.96 -6.68 -8.78
N TRP A 95 5.03 -5.99 -8.11
CA TRP A 95 4.39 -4.80 -8.63
C TRP A 95 5.40 -3.65 -8.78
N TRP A 96 6.20 -3.38 -7.75
CA TRP A 96 7.25 -2.36 -7.76
C TRP A 96 8.20 -2.57 -8.93
N LYS A 97 8.80 -3.76 -9.05
CA LYS A 97 9.73 -4.09 -10.15
C LYS A 97 9.14 -3.86 -11.55
N ARG A 98 7.81 -3.97 -11.71
CA ARG A 98 7.13 -3.77 -13.00
C ARG A 98 6.74 -2.31 -13.25
N LYS A 99 6.51 -1.53 -12.20
CA LYS A 99 5.89 -0.20 -12.29
C LYS A 99 6.84 0.94 -11.96
N VAL A 100 7.78 0.69 -11.05
CA VAL A 100 8.73 1.67 -10.57
C VAL A 100 10.10 1.29 -11.11
N TRP A 101 10.63 2.15 -11.98
CA TRP A 101 11.92 1.95 -12.68
C TRP A 101 13.01 2.72 -11.94
N ASP A 102 13.36 2.26 -10.74
CA ASP A 102 14.38 2.86 -9.90
C ASP A 102 15.40 1.82 -9.40
N SER A 103 16.37 2.27 -8.60
CA SER A 103 17.38 1.41 -7.98
C SER A 103 16.98 0.86 -6.61
N THR A 104 15.72 1.01 -6.20
CA THR A 104 15.24 0.56 -4.89
C THR A 104 15.25 -0.97 -4.82
N THR A 105 15.96 -1.49 -3.84
CA THR A 105 16.10 -2.93 -3.63
C THR A 105 14.89 -3.53 -2.89
N PRO A 106 14.62 -4.84 -3.05
CA PRO A 106 13.57 -5.51 -2.30
C PRO A 106 13.72 -5.45 -0.78
N ASP A 107 14.94 -5.29 -0.27
CA ASP A 107 15.19 -5.14 1.16
C ASP A 107 14.81 -3.73 1.65
N GLN A 108 15.10 -2.68 0.86
CA GLN A 108 14.63 -1.32 1.19
C GLN A 108 13.10 -1.25 1.26
N LEU A 109 12.40 -1.93 0.34
CA LEU A 109 10.93 -2.06 0.41
C LEU A 109 10.48 -2.73 1.71
N ARG A 110 11.13 -3.85 2.07
CA ARG A 110 10.82 -4.58 3.30
C ARG A 110 11.05 -3.71 4.54
N VAL A 111 12.18 -3.01 4.62
CA VAL A 111 12.54 -2.17 5.77
C VAL A 111 11.57 -1.01 5.93
N ALA A 112 11.20 -0.33 4.83
CA ALA A 112 10.24 0.77 4.87
C ALA A 112 8.87 0.28 5.41
N LEU A 113 8.34 -0.80 4.84
CA LEU A 113 7.05 -1.36 5.30
C LEU A 113 7.13 -1.87 6.74
N LYS A 114 8.24 -2.52 7.12
CA LYS A 114 8.41 -2.99 8.51
C LYS A 114 8.37 -1.83 9.50
N LYS A 115 9.01 -0.70 9.17
CA LYS A 115 8.96 0.51 10.00
C LYS A 115 7.56 1.11 10.05
N PHE A 116 6.84 1.14 8.93
CA PHE A 116 5.46 1.63 8.89
C PHE A 116 4.53 0.78 9.76
N PHE A 117 4.52 -0.54 9.60
CA PHE A 117 3.68 -1.41 10.44
C PHE A 117 4.10 -1.41 11.91
N ALA A 118 5.38 -1.22 12.22
CA ALA A 118 5.83 -1.01 13.60
C ALA A 118 5.35 0.33 14.18
N PHE A 119 5.35 1.40 13.37
CA PHE A 119 4.75 2.69 13.76
C PHE A 119 3.26 2.54 14.04
N LEU A 120 2.51 1.88 13.16
CA LEU A 120 1.09 1.61 13.36
C LEU A 120 0.83 0.85 14.67
N ALA A 121 1.59 -0.21 14.94
CA ALA A 121 1.42 -1.01 16.15
C ALA A 121 1.76 -0.22 17.42
N THR A 122 2.82 0.58 17.40
CA THR A 122 3.32 1.25 18.62
C THR A 122 2.67 2.61 18.89
N GLN A 123 2.42 3.42 17.85
CA GLN A 123 1.90 4.78 18.00
C GLN A 123 0.38 4.85 17.83
N LYS A 124 -0.21 3.92 17.08
CA LYS A 124 -1.65 3.95 16.74
C LYS A 124 -2.44 2.79 17.33
N GLY A 125 -1.76 1.79 17.92
CA GLY A 125 -2.41 0.58 18.43
C GLY A 125 -3.01 -0.31 17.34
N ILE A 126 -2.65 -0.10 16.07
CA ILE A 126 -3.15 -0.87 14.92
C ILE A 126 -2.17 -2.01 14.66
N VAL A 127 -2.56 -3.23 14.98
CA VAL A 127 -1.70 -4.41 14.89
C VAL A 127 -2.11 -5.30 13.73
N ASN A 128 -1.16 -5.56 12.82
CA ASN A 128 -1.31 -6.58 11.78
C ASN A 128 -0.13 -7.57 11.82
N ASP A 129 -0.30 -8.66 12.58
CA ASP A 129 0.70 -9.71 12.73
C ASP A 129 0.98 -10.45 11.41
N LYS A 130 -0.01 -10.55 10.52
CA LYS A 130 0.15 -11.25 9.23
C LYS A 130 1.11 -10.47 8.33
N ALA A 131 0.92 -9.15 8.24
CA ALA A 131 1.81 -8.25 7.52
C ALA A 131 3.22 -8.27 8.13
N MET A 132 3.32 -8.14 9.45
CA MET A 132 4.61 -8.14 10.16
C MET A 132 5.40 -9.44 9.97
N LYS A 133 4.75 -10.61 10.03
CA LYS A 133 5.39 -11.92 9.70
C LYS A 133 5.88 -12.00 8.26
N GLY A 134 5.27 -11.25 7.35
CA GLY A 134 5.71 -11.16 5.96
C GLY A 134 6.98 -10.35 5.72
N LEU A 135 7.36 -9.53 6.70
CA LEU A 135 8.44 -8.54 6.63
C LEU A 135 9.65 -8.91 7.52
N GLN A 136 9.62 -10.10 8.14
CA GLN A 136 10.76 -10.67 8.86
C GLN A 136 11.93 -10.96 7.92
#